data_AF-A0A945AGI1-F1
#
_entry.id   AF-A0A945AGI1-F1
#
_cell.length_a   1.000
_cell.length_b   1.000
_cell.length_c   1.000
_cell.angle_alpha   90.00
_cell.angle_beta   90.00
_cell.angle_gamma   90.00
#
_symmetry.space_group_name_H-M   'P 1'
#
loop_
_entity.id
_entity.type
_entity.pdbx_description
1 polymer ?
#
loop_
_entity_poly.entity_id
_entity_poly.type
_entity_poly.pdbx_seq_one_letter_code
_entity_poly.pdbx_strand_id
1 'polypeptide(L)'
;MKHKLIIVDGQSTVGKSTLSKSVDKQISKHEKSYWLHEECIKHPIRHEEFKAGGLTSNEGMALNKKSMLEKWGSFRDAIEKKNQVCITEGCLLHAYDRYFAHSVWDEEQIQDYYKDVLQSVESLNPLIWHYMIFLSIKLSSRNHLPVVLCGWVDPPQIFASSRVKFFSSVHMLVLTCEADVQTARLKARYPKHRKTPPDAKNIEMALRATQIMKKEAEAYDNVTTLDTTHLIQEQTVSEVERWILERL
;
A
#
# COMPACT_ATOMS: atom_id res chain seq x y z
N MET A 1 -10.62 -22.77 -3.13
CA MET A 1 -9.66 -22.78 -4.26
C MET A 1 -8.32 -22.24 -3.79
N LYS A 2 -7.20 -22.74 -4.31
CA LYS A 2 -5.85 -22.28 -3.91
C LYS A 2 -5.45 -21.08 -4.77
N HIS A 3 -5.01 -19.98 -4.15
CA HIS A 3 -4.59 -18.77 -4.88
C HIS A 3 -3.34 -19.06 -5.74
N LYS A 4 -3.39 -18.72 -7.03
CA LYS A 4 -2.27 -18.86 -7.98
C LYS A 4 -1.62 -17.54 -8.35
N LEU A 5 -2.28 -16.42 -8.06
CA LEU A 5 -1.75 -15.08 -8.22
C LEU A 5 -1.92 -14.30 -6.93
N ILE A 6 -0.84 -13.70 -6.45
CA ILE A 6 -0.81 -12.77 -5.33
C ILE A 6 -0.24 -11.46 -5.85
N ILE A 7 -1.00 -10.38 -5.71
CA ILE A 7 -0.58 -9.04 -6.14
C ILE A 7 -0.37 -8.19 -4.89
N VAL A 8 0.85 -7.71 -4.67
CA VAL A 8 1.18 -6.78 -3.58
C VAL A 8 1.32 -5.36 -4.15
N ASP A 9 0.37 -4.48 -3.87
CA ASP A 9 0.30 -3.15 -4.52
C ASP A 9 0.28 -1.99 -3.51
N GLY A 10 0.62 -0.75 -3.93
CA GLY A 10 0.74 0.43 -3.06
C GLY A 10 1.89 1.38 -3.44
N GLN A 11 2.04 2.58 -2.88
CA GLN A 11 3.04 3.53 -3.39
C GLN A 11 4.50 3.03 -3.31
N SER A 12 5.40 3.68 -4.05
CA SER A 12 6.84 3.41 -3.94
C SER A 12 7.35 3.64 -2.51
N THR A 13 8.42 2.94 -2.11
CA THR A 13 9.15 3.08 -0.82
C THR A 13 8.46 2.61 0.46
N VAL A 14 7.20 2.18 0.40
CA VAL A 14 6.44 1.72 1.59
C VAL A 14 6.83 0.33 2.09
N GLY A 15 7.65 -0.42 1.35
CA GLY A 15 8.08 -1.77 1.73
C GLY A 15 7.38 -2.92 1.00
N LYS A 16 6.66 -2.63 -0.09
CA LYS A 16 6.04 -3.64 -0.97
C LYS A 16 7.02 -4.75 -1.36
N SER A 17 8.17 -4.37 -1.90
CA SER A 17 9.20 -5.28 -2.39
C SER A 17 9.78 -6.15 -1.28
N THR A 18 9.84 -5.62 -0.06
CA THR A 18 10.23 -6.41 1.11
C THR A 18 9.14 -7.41 1.49
N LEU A 19 7.88 -6.97 1.49
CA LEU A 19 6.73 -7.80 1.84
C LEU A 19 6.47 -8.90 0.80
N SER A 20 6.34 -8.54 -0.47
CA SER A 20 6.09 -9.48 -1.58
C SER A 20 7.18 -10.55 -1.67
N LYS A 21 8.44 -10.16 -1.48
CA LYS A 21 9.56 -11.10 -1.38
C LYS A 21 9.50 -11.97 -0.14
N SER A 22 9.04 -11.45 1.00
CA SER A 22 8.83 -12.24 2.22
C SER A 22 7.70 -13.26 2.03
N VAL A 23 6.59 -12.86 1.40
CA VAL A 23 5.46 -13.73 1.07
C VAL A 23 5.90 -14.88 0.18
N ASP A 24 6.63 -14.59 -0.90
CA ASP A 24 7.22 -15.63 -1.77
C ASP A 24 8.12 -16.59 -0.98
N LYS A 25 8.98 -16.09 -0.09
CA LYS A 25 9.81 -16.93 0.80
C LYS A 25 9.01 -17.84 1.74
N GLN A 26 7.82 -17.44 2.17
CA GLN A 26 6.98 -18.29 3.03
C GLN A 26 6.23 -19.33 2.19
N ILE A 27 5.66 -18.92 1.06
CA ILE A 27 4.91 -19.80 0.17
C ILE A 27 5.83 -20.88 -0.43
N SER A 28 7.03 -20.50 -0.86
CA SER A 28 8.04 -21.41 -1.42
C SER A 28 8.44 -22.57 -0.50
N LYS A 29 8.17 -22.48 0.81
CA LYS A 29 8.40 -23.59 1.75
C LYS A 29 7.40 -24.74 1.58
N HIS A 30 6.23 -24.47 1.02
CA HIS A 30 5.11 -25.40 0.98
C HIS A 30 4.64 -25.70 -0.46
N GLU A 31 4.97 -24.84 -1.43
CA GLU A 31 4.62 -25.03 -2.83
C GLU A 31 5.58 -24.29 -3.78
N LYS A 32 5.53 -24.63 -5.08
CA LYS A 32 6.33 -23.91 -6.08
C LYS A 32 5.77 -22.50 -6.27
N SER A 33 6.61 -21.50 -6.03
CA SER A 33 6.29 -20.09 -6.28
C SER A 33 7.42 -19.36 -6.99
N TYR A 34 7.08 -18.19 -7.55
CA TYR A 34 8.07 -17.25 -8.04
C TYR A 34 7.61 -15.81 -7.80
N TRP A 35 8.59 -14.94 -7.61
CA TRP A 35 8.39 -13.52 -7.36
C TRP A 35 8.74 -12.65 -8.59
N LEU A 36 7.85 -11.71 -8.93
CA LEU A 36 8.02 -10.70 -9.97
C LEU A 36 8.04 -9.30 -9.34
N HIS A 37 9.19 -8.65 -9.40
CA HIS A 37 9.35 -7.26 -8.97
C HIS A 37 8.83 -6.30 -10.04
N GLU A 38 8.16 -5.20 -9.66
CA GLU A 38 7.53 -4.24 -10.60
C GLU A 38 8.52 -3.67 -11.65
N GLU A 39 9.79 -3.52 -11.27
CA GLU A 39 10.86 -2.98 -12.12
C GLU A 39 11.65 -4.03 -12.90
N CYS A 40 11.20 -5.30 -12.94
CA CYS A 40 11.93 -6.32 -13.68
C CYS A 40 11.90 -6.04 -15.20
N ILE A 41 13.02 -6.34 -15.87
CA ILE A 41 13.15 -6.14 -17.32
C ILE A 41 12.08 -6.99 -18.01
N LYS A 42 11.28 -6.35 -18.88
CA LYS A 42 10.16 -6.98 -19.61
C LYS A 42 9.09 -7.59 -18.68
N HIS A 43 8.76 -6.92 -17.58
CA HIS A 43 7.65 -7.32 -16.72
C HIS A 43 6.37 -7.57 -17.55
N PRO A 44 5.66 -8.70 -17.38
CA PRO A 44 4.51 -9.09 -18.22
C PRO A 44 3.42 -8.02 -18.35
N ILE A 45 3.10 -7.37 -17.22
CA ILE A 45 2.17 -6.24 -17.17
C ILE A 45 2.85 -4.90 -17.46
N ARG A 46 3.88 -4.51 -16.69
CA ARG A 46 4.46 -3.15 -16.75
C ARG A 46 5.20 -2.79 -18.04
N HIS A 47 5.75 -3.76 -18.75
CA HIS A 47 6.51 -3.48 -19.96
C HIS A 47 5.59 -2.92 -21.05
N GLU A 48 5.81 -1.67 -21.45
CA GLU A 48 4.98 -0.97 -22.45
C GLU A 48 3.49 -0.85 -22.07
N GLU A 49 3.20 -0.81 -20.77
CA GLU A 49 1.84 -0.55 -20.27
C GLU A 49 1.35 0.83 -20.75
N PHE A 50 0.07 0.91 -21.13
CA PHE A 50 -0.61 2.13 -21.59
C PHE A 50 0.13 2.90 -22.71
N LYS A 51 0.81 2.18 -23.61
CA LYS A 51 1.49 2.75 -24.80
C LYS A 51 0.75 2.56 -26.12
N ALA A 52 -0.37 1.83 -26.14
CA ALA A 52 -1.10 1.53 -27.37
C ALA A 52 -1.87 2.75 -27.92
N GLY A 53 -2.19 3.73 -27.07
CA GLY A 53 -2.84 4.97 -27.46
C GLY A 53 -2.57 6.11 -26.48
N GLY A 54 -3.02 7.33 -26.82
CA GLY A 54 -2.89 8.50 -25.95
C GLY A 54 -3.81 8.44 -24.72
N LEU A 55 -3.36 9.02 -23.59
CA LEU A 55 -4.14 9.04 -22.35
C LEU A 55 -5.28 10.08 -22.36
N THR A 56 -5.15 11.12 -23.19
CA THR A 56 -6.04 12.28 -23.21
C THR A 56 -7.18 12.18 -24.24
N SER A 57 -7.35 11.03 -24.88
CA SER A 57 -8.48 10.77 -25.80
C SER A 57 -9.15 9.44 -25.49
N ASN A 58 -10.47 9.38 -25.70
CA ASN A 58 -11.25 8.18 -25.39
C ASN A 58 -10.86 7.03 -26.33
N GLU A 59 -10.54 7.33 -27.59
CA GLU A 59 -10.04 6.36 -28.56
C GLU A 59 -8.68 5.80 -28.13
N GLY A 60 -7.78 6.67 -27.65
CA GLY A 60 -6.46 6.27 -27.17
C GLY A 60 -6.55 5.39 -25.92
N MET A 61 -7.42 5.76 -24.98
CA MET A 61 -7.67 4.96 -23.79
C MET A 61 -8.38 3.63 -24.10
N ALA A 62 -9.27 3.58 -25.09
CA ALA A 62 -9.86 2.32 -25.56
C ALA A 62 -8.82 1.35 -26.13
N LEU A 63 -7.84 1.86 -26.91
CA LEU A 63 -6.71 1.07 -27.38
C LEU A 63 -5.85 0.56 -26.22
N ASN A 64 -5.57 1.42 -25.24
CA ASN A 64 -4.86 1.04 -24.02
C ASN A 64 -5.61 -0.03 -23.21
N LYS A 65 -6.94 0.11 -23.04
CA LYS A 65 -7.79 -0.89 -22.38
C LYS A 65 -7.60 -2.26 -23.00
N LYS A 66 -7.81 -2.34 -24.31
CA LYS A 66 -7.70 -3.58 -25.08
C LYS A 66 -6.31 -4.21 -24.91
N SER A 67 -5.25 -3.43 -25.12
CA SER A 67 -3.87 -3.91 -24.99
C SER A 67 -3.56 -4.40 -23.57
N MET A 68 -4.00 -3.69 -22.54
CA MET A 68 -3.77 -4.09 -21.15
C MET A 68 -4.54 -5.37 -20.79
N LEU A 69 -5.79 -5.52 -21.22
CA LEU A 69 -6.55 -6.75 -20.99
C LEU A 69 -5.94 -7.96 -21.70
N GLU A 70 -5.42 -7.78 -22.92
CA GLU A 70 -4.65 -8.83 -23.62
C GLU A 70 -3.39 -9.22 -22.84
N LYS A 71 -2.68 -8.24 -22.24
CA LYS A 71 -1.52 -8.51 -21.39
C LYS A 71 -1.89 -9.25 -20.11
N TRP A 72 -2.99 -8.88 -19.45
CA TRP A 72 -3.48 -9.59 -18.26
C TRP A 72 -3.91 -11.03 -18.58
N GLY A 73 -4.61 -11.24 -19.69
CA GLY A 73 -4.96 -12.58 -20.17
C GLY A 73 -3.72 -13.43 -20.49
N SER A 74 -2.74 -12.86 -21.20
CA SER A 74 -1.48 -13.55 -21.49
C SER A 74 -0.68 -13.88 -20.22
N PHE A 75 -0.71 -12.98 -19.23
CA PHE A 75 -0.09 -13.20 -17.93
C PHE A 75 -0.78 -14.33 -17.16
N ARG A 76 -2.11 -14.38 -17.20
CA ARG A 76 -2.89 -15.49 -16.64
C ARG A 76 -2.45 -16.83 -17.24
N ASP A 77 -2.51 -16.93 -18.57
CA ASP A 77 -2.21 -18.18 -19.27
C ASP A 77 -0.78 -18.67 -18.97
N ALA A 78 0.17 -17.73 -18.83
CA ALA A 78 1.54 -18.03 -18.45
C ALA A 78 1.66 -18.60 -17.01
N ILE A 79 0.89 -18.07 -16.05
CA ILE A 79 0.85 -18.56 -14.66
C ILE A 79 0.23 -19.97 -14.62
N GLU A 80 -0.90 -20.16 -15.31
CA GLU A 80 -1.59 -21.47 -15.39
C GLU A 80 -0.67 -22.53 -15.97
N LYS A 81 0.01 -22.22 -17.09
CA LYS A 81 0.97 -23.12 -17.73
C LYS A 81 2.14 -23.49 -16.82
N LYS A 82 2.66 -22.55 -16.03
CA LYS A 82 3.75 -22.82 -15.07
C LYS A 82 3.29 -23.68 -13.90
N ASN A 83 2.00 -23.61 -13.54
CA ASN A 83 1.42 -24.26 -12.37
C ASN A 83 2.17 -23.92 -11.05
N GLN A 84 2.57 -22.66 -10.91
CA GLN A 84 3.23 -22.11 -9.71
C GLN A 84 2.40 -20.94 -9.16
N VAL A 85 2.59 -20.62 -7.88
CA VAL A 85 2.04 -19.38 -7.32
C VAL A 85 2.91 -18.21 -7.76
N CYS A 86 2.32 -17.24 -8.45
CA CYS A 86 2.97 -16.01 -8.83
C CYS A 86 2.74 -14.95 -7.75
N ILE A 87 3.82 -14.38 -7.20
CA ILE A 87 3.75 -13.20 -6.34
C ILE A 87 4.30 -12.03 -7.16
N THR A 88 3.47 -11.04 -7.46
CA THR A 88 3.86 -9.85 -8.23
C THR A 88 3.55 -8.59 -7.45
N GLU A 89 4.15 -7.46 -7.81
CA GLU A 89 3.88 -6.19 -7.15
C GLU A 89 3.75 -5.00 -8.07
N GLY A 90 3.13 -3.93 -7.55
CA GLY A 90 3.11 -2.60 -8.17
C GLY A 90 2.61 -2.55 -9.61
N CYS A 91 1.66 -3.41 -10.00
CA CYS A 91 1.25 -3.56 -11.40
C CYS A 91 -0.26 -3.43 -11.65
N LEU A 92 -1.07 -3.32 -10.60
CA LEU A 92 -2.51 -3.16 -10.71
C LEU A 92 -2.91 -1.73 -10.33
N LEU A 93 -2.82 -1.38 -9.05
CA LEU A 93 -3.30 -0.09 -8.53
C LEU A 93 -2.36 1.07 -8.87
N HIS A 94 -1.08 0.78 -9.14
CA HIS A 94 -0.14 1.75 -9.71
C HIS A 94 -0.61 2.37 -11.02
N ALA A 95 -1.46 1.67 -11.78
CA ALA A 95 -2.00 2.23 -13.00
C ALA A 95 -2.85 3.49 -12.73
N TYR A 96 -3.45 3.60 -11.55
CA TYR A 96 -4.20 4.78 -11.15
C TYR A 96 -3.32 6.03 -11.09
N ASP A 97 -2.29 5.99 -10.25
CA ASP A 97 -1.41 7.15 -10.03
C ASP A 97 -0.59 7.48 -11.30
N ARG A 98 -0.25 6.48 -12.12
CA ARG A 98 0.61 6.66 -13.31
C ARG A 98 -0.15 7.08 -14.56
N TYR A 99 -1.37 6.60 -14.75
CA TYR A 99 -2.10 6.76 -16.01
C TYR A 99 -3.47 7.39 -15.79
N PHE A 100 -4.28 6.82 -14.91
CA PHE A 100 -5.69 7.23 -14.81
C PHE A 100 -5.88 8.63 -14.25
N ALA A 101 -5.06 9.03 -13.28
CA ALA A 101 -5.07 10.39 -12.71
C ALA A 101 -4.81 11.49 -13.76
N HIS A 102 -4.25 11.13 -14.92
CA HIS A 102 -3.93 12.04 -16.02
C HIS A 102 -4.66 11.67 -17.32
N SER A 103 -5.61 10.73 -17.26
CA SER A 103 -6.35 10.27 -18.43
C SER A 103 -7.67 11.01 -18.60
N VAL A 104 -8.30 10.82 -19.76
CA VAL A 104 -9.66 11.31 -20.04
C VAL A 104 -10.75 10.49 -19.34
N TRP A 105 -10.41 9.32 -18.78
CA TRP A 105 -11.41 8.44 -18.17
C TRP A 105 -11.92 8.96 -16.84
N ASP A 106 -13.22 8.83 -16.64
CA ASP A 106 -13.89 9.09 -15.36
C ASP A 106 -13.79 7.89 -14.41
N GLU A 107 -14.38 8.07 -13.21
CA GLU A 107 -14.35 7.05 -12.16
C GLU A 107 -15.04 5.75 -12.58
N GLU A 108 -16.15 5.81 -13.31
CA GLU A 108 -16.90 4.63 -13.75
C GLU A 108 -16.07 3.83 -14.76
N GLN A 109 -15.46 4.51 -15.73
CA GLN A 109 -14.59 3.89 -16.73
C GLN A 109 -13.35 3.23 -16.11
N ILE A 110 -12.76 3.85 -15.08
CA ILE A 110 -11.63 3.29 -14.33
C ILE A 110 -12.07 2.06 -13.53
N GLN A 111 -13.23 2.11 -12.86
CA GLN A 111 -13.79 0.97 -12.12
C GLN A 111 -14.08 -0.20 -13.06
N ASP A 112 -14.66 0.06 -14.22
CA ASP A 112 -14.92 -0.93 -15.26
C ASP A 112 -13.63 -1.58 -15.76
N TYR A 113 -12.57 -0.80 -15.99
CA TYR A 113 -11.27 -1.37 -16.33
C TYR A 113 -10.76 -2.33 -15.25
N TYR A 114 -10.82 -1.96 -13.97
CA TYR A 114 -10.37 -2.86 -12.90
C TYR A 114 -11.22 -4.12 -12.81
N LYS A 115 -12.54 -4.00 -12.98
CA LYS A 115 -13.44 -5.15 -13.04
C LYS A 115 -13.06 -6.10 -14.17
N ASP A 116 -12.80 -5.58 -15.36
CA ASP A 116 -12.39 -6.37 -16.52
C ASP A 116 -11.02 -7.05 -16.29
N VAL A 117 -10.07 -6.35 -15.65
CA VAL A 117 -8.79 -6.94 -15.25
C VAL A 117 -9.00 -8.09 -14.28
N LEU A 118 -9.80 -7.91 -13.21
CA LEU A 118 -10.06 -8.97 -12.23
C LEU A 118 -10.76 -10.17 -12.87
N GLN A 119 -11.72 -9.92 -13.76
CA GLN A 119 -12.38 -10.97 -14.53
C GLN A 119 -11.39 -11.72 -15.44
N SER A 120 -10.45 -11.00 -16.07
CA SER A 120 -9.44 -11.61 -16.94
C SER A 120 -8.50 -12.58 -16.22
N VAL A 121 -8.33 -12.43 -14.90
CA VAL A 121 -7.46 -13.29 -14.07
C VAL A 121 -8.23 -14.15 -13.06
N GLU A 122 -9.56 -14.20 -13.15
CA GLU A 122 -10.44 -14.83 -12.14
C GLU A 122 -10.10 -16.30 -11.89
N SER A 123 -9.72 -17.04 -12.93
CA SER A 123 -9.34 -18.46 -12.85
C SER A 123 -8.13 -18.73 -11.94
N LEU A 124 -7.28 -17.72 -11.71
CA LEU A 124 -6.15 -17.81 -10.80
C LEU A 124 -6.55 -17.63 -9.33
N ASN A 125 -7.81 -17.26 -9.07
CA ASN A 125 -8.30 -16.87 -7.76
C ASN A 125 -7.35 -15.84 -7.12
N PRO A 126 -7.23 -14.62 -7.69
CA PRO A 126 -6.21 -13.67 -7.29
C PRO A 126 -6.40 -13.20 -5.84
N LEU A 127 -5.33 -13.17 -5.07
CA LEU A 127 -5.27 -12.53 -3.76
C LEU A 127 -4.56 -11.19 -3.90
N ILE A 128 -5.27 -10.09 -3.62
CA ILE A 128 -4.71 -8.75 -3.76
C ILE A 128 -4.45 -8.20 -2.36
N TRP A 129 -3.17 -7.94 -2.08
CA TRP A 129 -2.70 -7.30 -0.87
C TRP A 129 -2.30 -5.87 -1.18
N HIS A 130 -3.05 -4.92 -0.66
CA HIS A 130 -2.70 -3.52 -0.81
C HIS A 130 -1.88 -3.06 0.40
N TYR A 131 -0.58 -2.85 0.18
CA TYR A 131 0.33 -2.19 1.10
C TYR A 131 0.39 -0.69 0.76
N MET A 132 -0.72 -0.02 1.00
CA MET A 132 -0.74 1.37 1.43
C MET A 132 -2.14 1.63 1.94
N ILE A 133 -2.23 2.23 3.10
CA ILE A 133 -3.52 2.53 3.68
C ILE A 133 -3.60 4.08 3.60
N PHE A 134 -4.79 4.64 3.48
CA PHE A 134 -5.14 5.89 4.16
C PHE A 134 -5.96 5.41 5.35
N LEU A 135 -5.79 6.00 6.52
CA LEU A 135 -6.52 5.53 7.68
C LEU A 135 -7.97 5.95 7.47
N SER A 136 -8.89 4.98 7.30
CA SER A 136 -10.31 5.05 7.70
C SER A 136 -11.21 3.98 7.08
N ILE A 137 -12.38 3.78 7.70
CA ILE A 137 -13.41 2.75 7.46
C ILE A 137 -14.23 3.11 6.22
N LYS A 138 -14.65 2.15 5.35
CA LYS A 138 -15.58 2.22 4.19
C LYS A 138 -15.11 2.79 2.83
N LEU A 139 -14.26 2.03 2.12
CA LEU A 139 -14.35 2.03 0.64
C LEU A 139 -15.61 1.27 0.21
N SER A 140 -16.57 2.01 -0.36
CA SER A 140 -17.69 1.59 -1.22
C SER A 140 -18.46 0.30 -0.84
N SER A 141 -19.60 0.48 -0.17
CA SER A 141 -20.86 -0.31 -0.13
C SER A 141 -20.90 -1.86 -0.12
N ARG A 142 -19.79 -2.61 -0.26
CA ARG A 142 -19.87 -4.08 -0.38
C ARG A 142 -18.99 -4.91 0.55
N ASN A 143 -17.83 -4.43 1.04
CA ASN A 143 -16.91 -5.32 1.77
C ASN A 143 -16.63 -5.03 3.26
N HIS A 144 -17.01 -3.88 3.84
CA HIS A 144 -17.01 -3.63 5.31
C HIS A 144 -15.73 -3.98 6.11
N LEU A 145 -14.55 -4.10 5.49
CA LEU A 145 -13.33 -4.47 6.22
C LEU A 145 -12.56 -3.24 6.75
N PRO A 146 -12.07 -3.27 8.00
CA PRO A 146 -11.24 -2.20 8.56
C PRO A 146 -9.82 -2.20 7.98
N VAL A 147 -9.20 -1.02 7.94
CA VAL A 147 -7.90 -0.81 7.30
C VAL A 147 -6.97 0.00 8.23
N VAL A 148 -5.78 -0.53 8.56
CA VAL A 148 -4.84 0.05 9.54
C VAL A 148 -3.58 0.62 8.89
N LEU A 149 -3.39 1.93 9.01
CA LEU A 149 -2.31 2.65 8.35
C LEU A 149 -1.10 2.91 9.25
N CYS A 150 0.11 2.68 8.73
CA CYS A 150 1.35 3.05 9.41
C CYS A 150 2.19 3.97 8.51
N GLY A 151 2.51 5.17 8.99
CA GLY A 151 3.28 6.14 8.22
C GLY A 151 3.65 7.38 9.02
N TRP A 152 4.33 8.31 8.34
CA TRP A 152 4.71 9.60 8.88
C TRP A 152 3.92 10.69 8.16
N VAL A 153 2.80 11.08 8.74
CA VAL A 153 1.86 12.06 8.20
C VAL A 153 1.23 12.81 9.36
N ASP A 154 0.97 14.10 9.22
CA ASP A 154 0.26 14.86 10.24
C ASP A 154 -1.27 14.81 10.03
N PRO A 155 -2.06 15.01 11.11
CA PRO A 155 -3.51 15.02 11.01
C PRO A 155 -4.08 15.97 9.93
N PRO A 156 -3.62 17.23 9.78
CA PRO A 156 -4.15 18.14 8.78
C PRO A 156 -4.02 17.61 7.35
N GLN A 157 -2.90 17.00 6.99
CA GLN A 157 -2.72 16.40 5.67
C GLN A 157 -3.71 15.26 5.39
N ILE A 158 -4.07 14.48 6.41
CA ILE A 158 -5.08 13.43 6.28
C ILE A 158 -6.47 14.05 6.16
N PHE A 159 -6.87 14.90 7.11
CA PHE A 159 -8.24 15.39 7.20
C PHE A 159 -8.60 16.44 6.13
N ALA A 160 -7.63 17.16 5.58
CA ALA A 160 -7.84 18.04 4.43
C ALA A 160 -7.94 17.28 3.10
N SER A 161 -7.60 15.98 3.08
CA SER A 161 -7.64 15.19 1.86
C SER A 161 -9.06 14.94 1.39
N SER A 162 -9.34 15.26 0.13
CA SER A 162 -10.61 14.90 -0.52
C SER A 162 -10.86 13.39 -0.55
N ARG A 163 -9.84 12.57 -0.24
CA ARG A 163 -9.95 11.11 -0.15
C ARG A 163 -10.64 10.63 1.12
N VAL A 164 -10.70 11.45 2.19
CA VAL A 164 -11.40 11.11 3.44
C VAL A 164 -12.89 10.80 3.19
N LYS A 165 -13.49 11.39 2.15
CA LYS A 165 -14.89 11.12 1.77
C LYS A 165 -15.15 9.67 1.36
N PHE A 166 -14.13 8.92 0.96
CA PHE A 166 -14.23 7.51 0.60
C PHE A 166 -14.19 6.61 1.83
N PHE A 167 -14.48 7.17 3.01
CA PHE A 167 -14.45 6.48 4.26
C PHE A 167 -15.54 7.02 5.20
N SER A 168 -16.30 6.15 5.87
CA SER A 168 -17.28 6.48 6.91
C SER A 168 -16.68 7.02 8.20
N SER A 169 -15.47 6.59 8.60
CA SER A 169 -14.85 7.09 9.83
C SER A 169 -13.34 6.90 9.84
N VAL A 170 -12.64 8.00 10.11
CA VAL A 170 -11.18 8.06 10.25
C VAL A 170 -10.83 8.24 11.71
N HIS A 171 -9.87 7.46 12.20
CA HIS A 171 -9.33 7.58 13.54
C HIS A 171 -7.81 7.55 13.50
N MET A 172 -7.08 8.57 13.92
CA MET A 172 -5.62 8.52 13.86
C MET A 172 -5.03 8.18 15.22
N LEU A 173 -4.04 7.28 15.26
CA LEU A 173 -3.23 7.03 16.45
C LEU A 173 -1.82 7.58 16.23
N VAL A 174 -1.47 8.63 16.97
CA VAL A 174 -0.14 9.25 16.92
C VAL A 174 0.71 8.67 18.04
N LEU A 175 1.72 7.88 17.66
CA LEU A 175 2.71 7.38 18.62
C LEU A 175 3.76 8.46 18.89
N THR A 176 3.93 8.81 20.16
CA THR A 176 4.88 9.83 20.62
C THR A 176 5.82 9.25 21.68
N CYS A 177 6.91 9.96 21.94
CA CYS A 177 7.77 9.73 23.11
C CYS A 177 8.62 10.98 23.35
N GLU A 178 9.25 11.05 24.52
CA GLU A 178 10.24 12.08 24.83
C GLU A 178 11.42 12.07 23.84
N ALA A 179 12.03 13.25 23.63
CA ALA A 179 13.01 13.49 22.58
C ALA A 179 14.31 12.68 22.77
N ASP A 180 14.73 12.47 24.01
CA ASP A 180 15.88 11.66 24.37
C ASP A 180 15.63 10.17 24.06
N VAL A 181 14.44 9.65 24.41
CA VAL A 181 14.01 8.29 24.09
C VAL A 181 13.89 8.09 22.57
N GLN A 182 13.31 9.06 21.86
CA GLN A 182 13.22 9.01 20.40
C GLN A 182 14.61 8.99 19.76
N THR A 183 15.52 9.84 20.24
CA THR A 183 16.91 9.91 19.76
C THR A 183 17.65 8.60 20.01
N ALA A 184 17.52 8.02 21.21
CA ALA A 184 18.12 6.73 21.54
C ALA A 184 17.59 5.62 20.62
N ARG A 185 16.27 5.55 20.42
CA ARG A 185 15.62 4.60 19.50
C ARG A 185 16.08 4.78 18.05
N LEU A 186 16.24 6.03 17.58
CA LEU A 186 16.74 6.32 16.23
C LEU A 186 18.18 5.86 16.05
N LYS A 187 19.05 6.10 17.04
CA LYS A 187 20.45 5.64 17.02
C LYS A 187 20.55 4.12 17.05
N ALA A 188 19.74 3.45 17.87
CA ALA A 188 19.71 1.99 17.99
C ALA A 188 19.27 1.26 16.70
N ARG A 189 18.67 1.98 15.74
CA ARG A 189 18.37 1.44 14.41
C ARG A 189 19.63 1.18 13.59
N TYR A 190 20.78 1.75 13.95
CA TYR A 190 22.07 1.41 13.37
C TYR A 190 22.85 0.48 14.31
N PRO A 191 23.51 -0.57 13.81
CA PRO A 191 23.54 -1.05 12.42
C PRO A 191 22.38 -2.01 12.07
N LYS A 192 21.49 -2.28 13.03
CA LYS A 192 20.48 -3.36 12.92
C LYS A 192 19.49 -3.19 11.74
N HIS A 193 19.10 -1.96 11.44
CA HIS A 193 18.06 -1.60 10.49
C HIS A 193 18.48 -0.53 9.47
N ARG A 194 19.65 0.11 9.65
CA ARG A 194 20.21 1.11 8.72
C ARG A 194 21.67 0.81 8.41
N LYS A 195 22.09 1.08 7.17
CA LYS A 195 23.48 0.91 6.69
C LYS A 195 24.42 2.01 7.21
N THR A 196 23.87 3.18 7.54
CA THR A 196 24.61 4.33 8.06
C THR A 196 23.96 4.83 9.35
N PRO A 197 24.75 5.34 10.31
CA PRO A 197 24.21 5.97 11.51
C PRO A 197 23.39 7.22 11.13
N PRO A 198 22.33 7.55 11.86
CA PRO A 198 21.60 8.80 11.63
C PRO A 198 22.48 10.00 11.98
N ASP A 199 22.58 10.96 11.07
CA ASP A 199 23.21 12.26 11.36
C ASP A 199 22.30 13.15 12.22
N ALA A 200 22.85 14.27 12.71
CA ALA A 200 22.13 15.22 13.56
C ALA A 200 20.89 15.80 12.87
N LYS A 201 20.97 16.07 11.56
CA LYS A 201 19.86 16.64 10.78
C LYS A 201 18.68 15.66 10.67
N ASN A 202 18.97 14.37 10.49
CA ASN A 202 17.96 13.33 10.45
C ASN A 202 17.25 13.15 11.81
N ILE A 203 18.00 13.23 12.91
CA ILE A 203 17.44 13.17 14.26
C ILE A 203 16.56 14.39 14.50
N GLU A 204 17.06 15.60 14.23
CA GLU A 204 16.32 16.85 14.40
C GLU A 204 15.01 16.85 13.60
N MET A 205 15.07 16.43 12.33
CA MET A 205 13.89 16.33 11.47
C MET A 205 12.84 15.37 12.05
N ALA A 206 13.26 14.21 12.58
CA ALA A 206 12.37 13.24 13.19
C ALA A 206 11.71 13.77 14.46
N LEU A 207 12.50 14.41 15.34
CA LEU A 207 12.00 15.04 16.57
C LEU A 207 10.98 16.14 16.26
N ARG A 208 11.33 17.02 15.31
CA ARG A 208 10.47 18.13 14.91
C ARG A 208 9.11 17.66 14.42
N ALA A 209 9.06 16.64 13.58
CA ALA A 209 7.77 16.18 13.09
C ALA A 209 6.96 15.44 14.15
N THR A 210 7.59 14.69 15.07
CA THR A 210 6.86 14.11 16.21
C THR A 210 6.20 15.19 17.04
N GLN A 211 6.89 16.32 17.26
CA GLN A 211 6.32 17.46 17.96
C GLN A 211 5.17 18.11 17.18
N ILE A 212 5.30 18.25 15.86
CA ILE A 212 4.21 18.75 15.00
C ILE A 212 3.00 17.82 15.08
N MET A 213 3.18 16.52 14.86
CA MET A 213 2.07 15.56 14.91
C MET A 213 1.38 15.53 16.28
N LYS A 214 2.14 15.59 17.38
CA LYS A 214 1.59 15.65 18.75
C LYS A 214 0.74 16.90 18.94
N LYS A 215 1.24 18.05 18.50
CA LYS A 215 0.51 19.33 18.60
C LYS A 215 -0.75 19.32 17.75
N GLU A 216 -0.64 18.91 16.49
CA GLU A 216 -1.77 18.88 15.56
C GLU A 216 -2.84 17.89 16.01
N ALA A 217 -2.47 16.79 16.68
CA ALA A 217 -3.42 15.81 17.21
C ALA A 217 -4.44 16.42 18.19
N GLU A 218 -4.06 17.47 18.94
CA GLU A 218 -4.94 18.13 19.91
C GLU A 218 -6.13 18.85 19.25
N ALA A 219 -6.07 19.11 17.95
CA ALA A 219 -7.11 19.83 17.21
C ALA A 219 -8.23 18.92 16.66
N TYR A 220 -8.16 17.60 16.88
CA TYR A 220 -9.06 16.63 16.25
C TYR A 220 -9.58 15.58 17.23
N ASP A 221 -10.90 15.48 17.38
CA ASP A 221 -11.56 14.54 18.30
C ASP A 221 -11.34 13.06 17.94
N ASN A 222 -11.09 12.80 16.66
CA ASN A 222 -10.84 11.46 16.14
C ASN A 222 -9.34 11.13 16.03
N VAL A 223 -8.48 11.90 16.68
CA VAL A 223 -7.05 11.63 16.80
C VAL A 223 -6.72 11.33 18.26
N THR A 224 -6.05 10.22 18.50
CA THR A 224 -5.55 9.82 19.81
C THR A 224 -4.03 9.87 19.80
N THR A 225 -3.44 10.41 20.86
CA THR A 225 -1.99 10.33 21.07
C THR A 225 -1.69 9.23 22.07
N LEU A 226 -0.75 8.35 21.74
CA LEU A 226 -0.21 7.33 22.65
C LEU A 226 1.25 7.66 22.96
N ASP A 227 1.54 7.94 24.23
CA ASP A 227 2.90 8.14 24.70
C ASP A 227 3.56 6.79 24.98
N THR A 228 4.65 6.52 24.27
CA THR A 228 5.42 5.28 24.32
C THR A 228 6.73 5.44 25.09
N THR A 229 6.95 6.57 25.77
CA THR A 229 8.21 6.90 26.48
C THR A 229 8.64 5.78 27.42
N HIS A 230 7.70 5.26 28.22
CA HIS A 230 7.95 4.23 29.23
C HIS A 230 7.44 2.83 28.82
N LEU A 231 6.90 2.70 27.62
CA LEU A 231 6.38 1.42 27.13
C LEU A 231 7.49 0.62 26.46
N ILE A 232 7.56 -0.67 26.80
CA ILE A 232 8.30 -1.65 25.99
C ILE A 232 7.51 -1.99 24.72
N GLN A 233 8.15 -2.71 23.80
CA GLN A 233 7.56 -3.02 22.50
C GLN A 233 6.26 -3.81 22.64
N GLU A 234 6.24 -4.85 23.47
CA GLU A 234 5.08 -5.72 23.67
C GLU A 234 3.89 -4.96 24.27
N GLN A 235 4.16 -4.05 25.22
CA GLN A 235 3.14 -3.16 25.79
C GLN A 235 2.59 -2.21 24.73
N THR A 236 3.47 -1.60 23.92
CA THR A 236 3.06 -0.71 22.83
C THR A 236 2.16 -1.45 21.83
N VAL A 237 2.51 -2.69 21.45
CA VAL A 237 1.69 -3.51 20.55
C VAL A 237 0.32 -3.79 21.14
N SER A 238 0.26 -4.15 22.43
CA SER A 238 -1.01 -4.45 23.13
C SER A 238 -1.92 -3.21 23.21
N GLU A 239 -1.33 -2.03 23.47
CA GLU A 239 -2.05 -0.75 23.51
C GLU A 239 -2.62 -0.37 22.13
N VAL A 240 -1.81 -0.52 21.08
CA VAL A 240 -2.24 -0.27 19.70
C VAL A 240 -3.33 -1.26 19.29
N GLU A 241 -3.19 -2.54 19.59
CA GLU A 241 -4.19 -3.57 19.29
C GLU A 241 -5.53 -3.25 19.96
N ARG A 242 -5.51 -2.97 21.27
CA ARG A 242 -6.72 -2.57 22.00
C ARG A 242 -7.38 -1.35 21.38
N TRP A 243 -6.60 -0.31 21.08
CA TRP A 243 -7.10 0.92 20.47
C TRP A 243 -7.76 0.66 19.11
N ILE A 244 -7.20 -0.25 18.30
CA ILE A 244 -7.78 -0.66 17.02
C ILE A 244 -9.11 -1.39 17.27
N LEU A 245 -9.12 -2.41 18.14
CA LEU A 245 -10.30 -3.25 18.39
C LEU A 245 -11.50 -2.48 18.95
N GLU A 246 -11.28 -1.41 19.71
CA GLU A 246 -12.35 -0.52 20.20
C GLU A 246 -13.05 0.29 19.10
N ARG A 247 -12.47 0.34 17.90
CA ARG A 247 -12.93 1.15 16.75
C ARG A 247 -13.38 0.29 15.57
N LEU A 248 -13.35 -1.03 15.73
CA LEU A 248 -13.92 -2.01 14.80
C LEU A 248 -15.39 -2.26 15.15
#